data_AF-A0A817I9S2-F1
#
_entry.id   AF-A0A817I9S2-F1
#
_cell.length_a   1.000
_cell.length_b   1.000
_cell.length_c   1.000
_cell.angle_alpha   90.00
_cell.angle_beta   90.00
_cell.angle_gamma   90.00
#
_symmetry.space_group_name_H-M   'P 1'
#
loop_
_entity.id
_entity.type
_entity.pdbx_description
1 polymer ?
#
loop_
_entity_poly.entity_id
_entity_poly.type
_entity_poly.pdbx_seq_one_letter_code
_entity_poly.pdbx_strand_id
1 'polypeptide(L)'
;MATNQQLSTIENLATCQFWTFNELFTILSYTPQLRRLKLVMSDVKFDEFEILIRRIDGKLKILRVTTQSQDLNFLNAHRWEQLILKCLSQLKEFYLRYIESFDVEYENPGRPDQLISSFWIERQ
;
A
#
# COMPACT_ATOMS: atom_id res chain seq x y z
N MET A 1 -5.23 -14.49 -31.38
CA MET A 1 -4.84 -15.15 -30.11
C MET A 1 -5.64 -14.53 -29.00
N ALA A 2 -6.66 -15.22 -28.48
CA ALA A 2 -7.48 -14.73 -27.38
C ALA A 2 -6.86 -15.22 -26.08
N THR A 3 -6.21 -14.34 -25.31
CA THR A 3 -5.91 -14.64 -23.92
C THR A 3 -7.23 -14.55 -23.16
N ASN A 4 -7.87 -15.69 -22.93
CA ASN A 4 -8.93 -15.85 -21.93
C ASN A 4 -8.33 -15.60 -20.53
N GLN A 5 -7.88 -14.38 -20.25
CA GLN A 5 -7.55 -13.95 -18.90
C GLN A 5 -8.86 -13.66 -18.20
N GLN A 6 -9.45 -14.71 -17.64
CA GLN A 6 -10.61 -14.57 -16.78
C GLN A 6 -10.17 -13.78 -15.54
N LEU A 7 -10.58 -12.52 -15.48
CA LEU A 7 -10.29 -11.64 -14.34
C LEU A 7 -11.06 -12.14 -13.11
N SER A 8 -10.39 -12.11 -11.97
CA SER A 8 -10.95 -12.59 -10.72
C SER A 8 -12.03 -11.66 -10.19
N THR A 9 -13.07 -12.24 -9.59
CA THR A 9 -14.12 -11.53 -8.85
C THR A 9 -13.75 -11.26 -7.39
N ILE A 10 -12.51 -11.55 -6.99
CA ILE A 10 -12.02 -11.31 -5.63
C ILE A 10 -12.12 -9.82 -5.29
N GLU A 11 -12.94 -9.51 -4.29
CA GLU A 11 -13.07 -8.17 -3.72
C GLU A 11 -12.16 -7.94 -2.51
N ASN A 12 -11.67 -9.01 -1.89
CA ASN A 12 -10.91 -8.97 -0.65
C ASN A 12 -9.63 -9.80 -0.77
N LEU A 13 -8.48 -9.14 -0.74
CA LEU A 13 -7.17 -9.79 -0.74
C LEU A 13 -6.43 -9.44 0.55
N ALA A 14 -5.94 -10.47 1.24
CA ALA A 14 -5.11 -10.33 2.42
C ALA A 14 -3.89 -11.25 2.30
N THR A 15 -2.68 -10.70 2.38
CA THR A 15 -1.46 -11.50 2.51
C THR A 15 -1.12 -11.67 4.00
N CYS A 16 -0.65 -12.87 4.35
CA CYS A 16 -0.20 -13.20 5.71
C CYS A 16 1.32 -13.38 5.81
N GLN A 17 2.02 -13.34 4.67
CA GLN A 17 3.46 -13.44 4.56
C GLN A 17 3.98 -12.26 3.76
N PHE A 18 5.28 -11.96 3.91
CA PHE A 18 5.94 -10.92 3.16
C PHE A 18 6.03 -11.30 1.68
N TRP A 19 5.45 -10.45 0.83
CA TRP A 19 5.49 -10.64 -0.62
C TRP A 19 6.43 -9.62 -1.25
N THR A 20 7.14 -10.07 -2.28
CA THR A 20 7.96 -9.25 -3.16
C THR A 20 7.08 -8.42 -4.11
N PHE A 21 7.68 -7.39 -4.71
CA PHE A 21 7.01 -6.59 -5.74
C PHE A 21 6.43 -7.45 -6.87
N ASN A 22 7.18 -8.44 -7.38
CA ASN A 22 6.75 -9.26 -8.51
C ASN A 22 5.52 -10.13 -8.20
N GLU A 23 5.46 -10.69 -6.99
CA GLU A 23 4.30 -11.49 -6.55
C GLU A 23 3.06 -10.61 -6.42
N LEU A 24 3.19 -9.43 -5.81
CA LEU A 24 2.12 -8.46 -5.67
C LEU A 24 1.64 -7.94 -7.03
N PHE A 25 2.58 -7.60 -7.90
CA PHE A 25 2.30 -7.13 -9.25
C PHE A 25 1.50 -8.15 -10.04
N THR A 26 1.88 -9.42 -9.93
CA THR A 26 1.20 -10.52 -10.63
C THR A 26 -0.23 -10.66 -10.12
N ILE A 27 -0.45 -10.79 -8.80
CA ILE A 27 -1.81 -11.02 -8.27
C ILE A 27 -2.74 -9.82 -8.47
N LEU A 28 -2.24 -8.60 -8.32
CA LEU A 28 -3.04 -7.38 -8.50
C LEU A 28 -3.47 -7.19 -9.96
N SER A 29 -2.69 -7.70 -10.92
CA SER A 29 -3.07 -7.65 -12.34
C SER A 29 -4.31 -8.50 -12.68
N TYR A 30 -4.62 -9.50 -11.85
CA TYR A 30 -5.77 -10.39 -12.04
C TYR A 30 -6.98 -10.06 -11.16
N THR A 31 -6.90 -9.03 -10.31
CA THR A 31 -7.92 -8.74 -9.29
C THR A 31 -8.46 -7.30 -9.38
N PRO A 32 -9.04 -6.89 -10.52
CA PRO A 32 -9.46 -5.51 -10.77
C PRO A 32 -10.64 -5.03 -9.90
N GLN A 33 -11.41 -5.95 -9.32
CA GLN A 33 -12.58 -5.61 -8.49
C GLN A 33 -12.24 -5.46 -7.00
N LEU A 34 -10.96 -5.37 -6.64
CA LEU A 34 -10.52 -5.26 -5.25
C LEU A 34 -11.13 -4.04 -4.55
N ARG A 35 -11.75 -4.30 -3.41
CA ARG A 35 -12.33 -3.31 -2.50
C ARG A 35 -11.60 -3.27 -1.17
N ARG A 36 -11.02 -4.39 -0.74
CA ARG A 36 -10.25 -4.47 0.50
C ARG A 36 -8.92 -5.14 0.21
N LEU A 37 -7.85 -4.45 0.58
CA LEU A 37 -6.49 -4.92 0.37
C LEU A 37 -5.72 -4.81 1.67
N LYS A 38 -5.23 -5.95 2.16
CA LYS A 38 -4.30 -6.05 3.28
C LYS A 38 -3.00 -6.64 2.78
N LEU A 39 -1.94 -5.86 2.82
CA LEU A 39 -0.61 -6.26 2.36
C LEU A 39 0.37 -6.34 3.52
N VAL A 40 1.19 -7.37 3.45
CA VAL A 40 2.41 -7.56 4.25
C VAL A 40 3.55 -7.66 3.24
N MET A 41 4.46 -6.69 3.22
CA MET A 41 5.48 -6.52 2.17
C MET A 41 6.87 -6.35 2.78
N SER A 42 7.88 -6.96 2.15
CA SER A 42 9.29 -6.77 2.51
C SER A 42 10.08 -6.31 1.30
N ASP A 43 11.04 -5.42 1.51
CA ASP A 43 11.96 -4.93 0.48
C ASP A 43 11.30 -4.29 -0.75
N VAL A 44 10.04 -3.87 -0.62
CA VAL A 44 9.33 -3.09 -1.64
C VAL A 44 9.63 -1.61 -1.40
N LYS A 45 10.05 -0.90 -2.45
CA LYS A 45 10.22 0.56 -2.41
C LYS A 45 8.89 1.26 -2.55
N PHE A 46 8.77 2.48 -2.04
CA PHE A 46 7.53 3.24 -2.11
C PHE A 46 7.11 3.50 -3.56
N ASP A 47 8.07 3.81 -4.44
CA ASP A 47 7.79 4.05 -5.87
C ASP A 47 7.22 2.81 -6.57
N GLU A 48 7.71 1.63 -6.21
CA GLU A 48 7.20 0.35 -6.70
C GLU A 48 5.78 0.11 -6.18
N PHE A 49 5.55 0.39 -4.90
CA PHE A 49 4.22 0.33 -4.31
C PHE A 49 3.24 1.30 -4.98
N GLU A 50 3.64 2.53 -5.32
CA GLU A 50 2.79 3.46 -6.07
C GLU A 50 2.36 2.88 -7.43
N ILE A 51 3.28 2.22 -8.14
CA ILE A 51 2.98 1.54 -9.41
C ILE A 51 1.92 0.44 -9.21
N LEU A 52 2.02 -0.34 -8.12
CA LEU A 52 1.04 -1.37 -7.77
C LEU A 52 -0.34 -0.76 -7.51
N ILE A 53 -0.40 0.26 -6.66
CA ILE A 53 -1.66 0.90 -6.27
C ILE A 53 -2.36 1.56 -7.46
N ARG A 54 -1.62 2.21 -8.36
CA ARG A 54 -2.18 2.83 -9.56
C ARG A 54 -2.88 1.86 -10.51
N ARG A 55 -2.60 0.56 -10.41
CA ARG A 55 -3.27 -0.48 -11.21
C ARG A 55 -4.60 -0.92 -10.62
N ILE A 56 -4.85 -0.63 -9.35
CA ILE A 56 -6.12 -0.94 -8.70
C ILE A 56 -7.13 0.13 -9.11
N ASP A 57 -8.30 -0.29 -9.56
CA ASP A 57 -9.31 0.51 -10.28
C ASP A 57 -10.06 1.56 -9.41
N GLY A 58 -9.39 2.27 -8.50
CA GLY A 58 -9.97 3.36 -7.67
C GLY A 58 -11.12 2.96 -6.74
N LYS A 59 -11.62 1.72 -6.83
CA LYS A 59 -12.72 1.11 -6.07
C LYS A 59 -12.30 0.63 -4.67
N LEU A 60 -11.01 0.74 -4.36
CA LEU A 60 -10.46 0.29 -3.10
C LEU A 60 -11.03 1.15 -1.98
N LYS A 61 -11.70 0.49 -1.02
CA LYS A 61 -12.34 1.12 0.14
C LYS A 61 -11.50 0.97 1.40
N ILE A 62 -10.73 -0.11 1.50
CA ILE A 62 -9.90 -0.40 2.67
C ILE A 62 -8.50 -0.78 2.19
N LEU A 63 -7.50 -0.06 2.66
CA LEU A 63 -6.09 -0.34 2.42
C LEU A 63 -5.37 -0.49 3.76
N ARG A 64 -4.80 -1.67 4.00
CA ARG A 64 -3.96 -1.93 5.17
C ARG A 64 -2.60 -2.38 4.68
N VAL A 65 -1.55 -1.65 5.05
CA VAL A 65 -0.19 -1.93 4.63
C VAL A 65 0.65 -2.17 5.86
N THR A 66 1.24 -3.35 5.94
CA THR A 66 2.35 -3.65 6.84
C THR A 66 3.59 -3.80 5.99
N THR A 67 4.60 -2.97 6.23
CA THR A 67 5.85 -3.01 5.45
C THR A 67 7.04 -3.13 6.37
N GLN A 68 7.98 -3.99 6.00
CA GLN A 68 9.34 -4.02 6.53
C GLN A 68 10.25 -3.56 5.38
N SER A 69 10.64 -2.30 5.41
CA SER A 69 11.41 -1.67 4.34
C SER A 69 12.42 -0.72 4.95
N GLN A 70 13.54 -0.49 4.25
CA GLN A 70 14.49 0.57 4.57
C GLN A 70 14.10 1.90 3.92
N ASP A 71 13.07 1.90 3.07
CA ASP A 71 12.63 3.09 2.36
C ASP A 71 11.76 3.98 3.27
N LEU A 72 12.39 5.03 3.80
CA LEU A 72 11.73 6.04 4.65
C LEU A 72 10.59 6.78 3.94
N ASN A 73 10.45 6.67 2.62
CA ASN A 73 9.30 7.25 1.92
C ASN A 73 7.97 6.66 2.38
N PHE A 74 7.94 5.44 2.95
CA PHE A 74 6.73 4.91 3.58
C PHE A 74 6.28 5.72 4.81
N LEU A 75 7.19 6.46 5.45
CA LEU A 75 6.87 7.33 6.57
C LEU A 75 6.50 8.76 6.12
N ASN A 76 6.59 9.06 4.82
CA ASN A 76 6.26 10.38 4.29
C ASN A 76 4.75 10.54 4.13
N ALA A 77 4.13 11.24 5.08
CA ALA A 77 2.68 11.45 5.09
C ALA A 77 2.17 12.20 3.86
N HIS A 78 2.94 13.17 3.34
CA HIS A 78 2.54 13.94 2.15
C HIS A 78 2.47 13.06 0.89
N ARG A 79 3.43 12.14 0.72
CA ARG A 79 3.40 11.18 -0.40
C ARG A 79 2.17 10.28 -0.34
N TRP A 80 1.84 9.77 0.84
CA TRP A 80 0.63 8.99 1.06
C TRP A 80 -0.64 9.77 0.74
N GLU A 81 -0.74 11.00 1.22
CA GLU A 81 -1.88 11.89 0.93
C GLU A 81 -2.05 12.08 -0.58
N GLN A 82 -0.97 12.40 -1.29
CA GLN A 82 -0.98 12.55 -2.76
C GLN A 82 -1.41 11.27 -3.48
N LEU A 83 -0.91 10.11 -3.05
CA LEU A 83 -1.28 8.82 -3.63
C LEU A 83 -2.77 8.52 -3.41
N ILE A 84 -3.26 8.72 -2.19
CA ILE A 84 -4.66 8.43 -1.83
C ILE A 84 -5.61 9.35 -2.61
N LEU A 85 -5.34 10.65 -2.65
CA LEU A 85 -6.17 11.62 -3.37
C LEU A 85 -6.22 11.32 -4.88
N LYS A 86 -5.10 10.92 -5.47
CA LYS A 86 -5.00 10.67 -6.92
C LYS A 86 -5.55 9.32 -7.35
N CYS A 87 -5.29 8.27 -6.57
CA CYS A 87 -5.50 6.89 -7.02
C CYS A 87 -6.56 6.14 -6.23
N LEU A 88 -6.87 6.57 -5.00
CA LEU A 88 -7.73 5.84 -4.07
C LEU A 88 -8.89 6.74 -3.59
N SER A 89 -9.59 7.37 -4.52
CA SER A 89 -10.64 8.35 -4.23
C SER A 89 -11.83 7.78 -3.44
N GLN A 90 -12.04 6.46 -3.48
CA GLN A 90 -13.08 5.77 -2.71
C GLN A 90 -12.58 5.18 -1.38
N LEU A 91 -11.34 5.45 -1.00
CA LEU A 91 -10.74 4.92 0.22
C LEU A 91 -11.43 5.49 1.44
N LYS A 92 -11.96 4.60 2.28
CA LYS A 92 -12.63 4.90 3.53
C LYS A 92 -11.74 4.64 4.73
N GLU A 93 -10.96 3.57 4.68
CA GLU A 93 -10.05 3.17 5.75
C GLU A 93 -8.63 3.02 5.20
N PHE A 94 -7.69 3.65 5.88
CA PHE A 94 -6.27 3.51 5.63
C PHE A 94 -5.57 3.12 6.92
N TYR A 95 -4.71 2.10 6.86
CA TYR A 95 -3.86 1.72 7.98
C TYR A 95 -2.46 1.42 7.47
N LEU A 96 -1.46 2.04 8.11
CA LEU A 96 -0.06 1.80 7.86
C LEU A 96 0.61 1.28 9.14
N ARG A 97 1.34 0.17 9.01
CA ARG A 97 2.27 -0.34 10.00
C ARG A 97 3.64 -0.45 9.36
N TYR A 98 4.56 0.38 9.81
CA TYR A 98 5.96 0.30 9.43
C TYR A 98 6.72 -0.53 10.49
N ILE A 99 7.47 -1.53 10.04
CA ILE A 99 8.30 -2.37 10.88
C ILE A 99 9.74 -1.99 10.58
N GLU A 100 10.43 -1.42 11.58
CA GLU A 100 11.86 -1.13 11.49
C GLU A 100 12.64 -2.45 11.38
N SER A 101 13.48 -2.58 10.36
CA SER A 101 14.43 -3.70 10.27
C SER A 101 15.61 -3.39 11.21
N PHE A 102 15.70 -4.09 12.33
CA PHE A 102 16.65 -3.82 13.42
C PHE A 102 18.13 -4.14 13.13
N ASP A 103 18.55 -4.27 11.88
CA ASP A 103 19.91 -4.73 11.56
C ASP A 103 20.97 -3.62 11.52
N VAL A 104 20.61 -2.34 11.69
CA VAL A 104 21.61 -1.25 11.72
C VAL A 104 21.20 -0.18 12.73
N GLU A 105 22.07 0.08 13.71
CA GLU A 105 21.99 1.22 14.63
C GLU A 105 22.02 2.54 13.84
N TYR A 106 20.87 3.01 13.38
CA TYR A 106 20.73 4.37 12.85
C TYR A 106 20.01 5.24 13.87
N GLU A 107 20.60 6.39 14.16
CA GLU A 107 19.99 7.47 14.93
C GLU A 107 18.64 7.85 14.32
N ASN A 108 17.56 7.43 14.99
CA ASN A 108 16.17 7.90 14.95
C ASN A 108 15.76 8.70 13.68
N PRO A 109 15.20 8.04 12.64
CA PRO A 109 15.09 8.63 11.31
C PRO A 109 13.86 9.51 11.06
N GLY A 110 13.14 9.96 12.08
CA GLY A 110 12.10 10.96 11.86
C GLY A 110 10.98 10.88 12.87
N ARG A 111 10.68 12.03 13.46
CA ARG A 111 9.57 12.19 14.39
C ARG A 111 8.24 11.79 13.73
N PRO A 112 7.30 11.21 14.51
CA PRO A 112 5.94 10.88 14.07
C PRO A 112 5.04 12.10 13.78
N ASP A 113 5.60 13.31 13.71
CA ASP A 113 4.86 14.58 13.60
C ASP A 113 4.22 14.82 12.21
N GLN A 114 4.30 13.87 11.27
CA GLN A 114 3.83 14.08 9.89
C GLN A 114 2.34 13.76 9.65
N LEU A 115 1.64 13.14 10.59
CA LEU A 115 0.21 12.78 10.48
C LEU A 115 -0.73 13.80 11.13
N ILE A 116 -0.33 15.07 11.22
CA ILE A 116 -1.11 16.16 11.85
C ILE A 116 -1.95 16.99 10.87
N SER A 117 -1.93 16.67 9.58
CA SER A 117 -2.79 17.38 8.61
C SER A 117 -4.26 16.99 8.80
N SER A 118 -5.17 17.91 8.46
CA SER A 118 -6.62 17.68 8.55
C SER A 118 -7.07 16.43 7.78
N PHE A 119 -6.40 16.14 6.67
CA PHE A 119 -6.61 14.93 5.88
C PHE A 119 -6.52 13.63 6.69
N TRP A 120 -5.56 13.55 7.62
CA TRP A 120 -5.33 12.38 8.46
C TRP A 120 -6.26 12.35 9.68
N ILE A 121 -6.58 13.51 10.24
CA ILE A 121 -7.53 13.65 11.36
C ILE A 121 -8.93 13.19 10.95
N GLU A 122 -9.40 13.55 9.76
CA GLU A 122 -10.69 13.10 9.21
C GLU A 122 -10.77 11.58 8.95
N ARG A 123 -9.62 10.89 8.99
CA ARG A 123 -9.49 9.46 8.68
C ARG A 123 -9.10 8.59 9.89
N GLN A 124 -8.97 9.17 11.09
CA GLN A 124 -8.83 8.43 12.35
C GLN A 124 -10.15 7.80 12.78
#